data_AF-A0A0B1RYR5-F1
#
_entry.id   AF-A0A0B1RYR5-F1
#
_cell.length_a   1.000
_cell.length_b   1.000
_cell.length_c   1.000
_cell.angle_alpha   90.00
_cell.angle_beta   90.00
_cell.angle_gamma   90.00
#
_symmetry.space_group_name_H-M   'P 1'
#
loop_
_entity.id
_entity.type
_entity.pdbx_description
1 polymer ?
#
loop_
_entity_poly.entity_id
_entity_poly.type
_entity_poly.pdbx_seq_one_letter_code
_entity_poly.pdbx_strand_id
1 'polypeptide(L)'
;LPIGSVAGRPVDKNVYSKEGGTIDLKNVKLIRLKDPAPGVWQVITNSRLKHTIRIFGHGTIDFKYGFATRPLDRIELARPRPVANQNTYLLVNMTGLIPPGTTSEVSLLDYYGNTLYTNTASPHRSNPNMYFVGPFVPPKGLFFVRVKGVDEDDYEFQRIAPTAIGSVNVGGPRAYMTPTTTAFASQVWAIFNGV
;
A
#
# COMPACT_ATOMS: atom_id res chain seq x y z
N LEU A 1 34.10 12.20 2.66
CA LEU A 1 34.42 11.11 1.71
C LEU A 1 33.28 11.03 0.70
N PRO A 2 33.44 11.38 -0.58
CA PRO A 2 32.32 11.27 -1.50
C PRO A 2 32.24 9.86 -2.09
N ILE A 3 31.13 9.25 -1.70
CA ILE A 3 30.40 8.09 -2.23
C ILE A 3 30.67 7.86 -3.73
N GLY A 4 31.27 6.72 -4.06
CA GLY A 4 31.40 6.25 -5.43
C GLY A 4 30.02 5.91 -5.99
N SER A 5 29.64 6.58 -7.08
CA SER A 5 28.53 6.18 -7.92
C SER A 5 28.88 4.82 -8.56
N VAL A 6 28.16 3.77 -8.20
CA VAL A 6 28.18 2.52 -8.97
C VAL A 6 27.51 2.84 -10.31
N ALA A 7 28.31 3.20 -11.30
CA ALA A 7 27.84 3.37 -12.67
C ALA A 7 27.41 1.99 -13.17
N GLY A 8 26.10 1.74 -13.20
CA GLY A 8 25.55 0.52 -13.80
C GLY A 8 26.04 0.39 -15.25
N ARG A 9 26.38 -0.83 -15.67
CA ARG A 9 26.80 -1.09 -17.06
C ARG A 9 25.62 -0.76 -17.98
N PRO A 10 25.78 0.16 -18.96
CA PRO A 10 24.73 0.39 -19.95
C PRO A 10 24.49 -0.91 -20.70
N VAL A 11 23.28 -1.46 -20.59
CA VAL A 11 22.88 -2.61 -21.40
C VAL A 11 22.33 -2.09 -22.71
N ASP A 12 22.90 -2.54 -23.83
CA ASP A 12 22.42 -2.13 -25.14
C ASP A 12 20.95 -2.57 -25.28
N LYS A 13 20.09 -1.60 -25.57
CA LYS A 13 18.67 -1.82 -25.82
C LYS A 13 18.45 -2.88 -26.91
N ASN A 14 19.39 -3.04 -27.84
CA ASN A 14 19.35 -4.05 -28.90
C ASN A 14 19.44 -5.50 -28.40
N VAL A 15 19.97 -5.72 -27.19
CA VAL A 15 19.99 -7.04 -26.53
C VAL A 15 18.57 -7.52 -26.21
N TYR A 16 17.66 -6.59 -25.87
CA TYR A 16 16.28 -6.92 -25.52
C TYR A 16 15.25 -6.51 -26.58
N SER A 17 15.60 -5.62 -27.52
CA SER A 17 14.68 -5.15 -28.56
C SER A 17 14.38 -6.21 -29.63
N LYS A 18 15.25 -7.22 -29.77
CA LYS A 18 15.14 -8.25 -30.81
C LYS A 18 14.25 -9.43 -30.43
N GLU A 19 13.82 -9.56 -29.17
CA GLU A 19 13.22 -10.81 -28.67
C GLU A 19 11.82 -10.67 -28.02
N GLY A 20 11.21 -9.48 -28.05
CA GLY A 20 9.88 -9.27 -27.51
C GLY A 20 9.17 -8.08 -28.13
N GLY A 21 7.96 -8.29 -28.67
CA GLY A 21 7.17 -7.31 -29.40
C GLY A 21 7.20 -5.91 -28.79
N THR A 22 7.79 -4.97 -29.52
CA THR A 22 7.72 -3.54 -29.23
C THR A 22 6.53 -2.98 -29.99
N ILE A 23 5.61 -2.31 -29.29
CA ILE A 23 4.55 -1.54 -29.94
C ILE A 23 5.03 -0.09 -29.97
N ASP A 24 5.14 0.47 -31.17
CA ASP A 24 5.51 1.87 -31.39
C ASP A 24 4.37 2.58 -32.12
N LEU A 25 3.53 3.28 -31.35
CA LEU A 25 2.43 4.10 -31.84
C LEU A 25 2.77 5.58 -31.60
N LYS A 26 2.08 6.47 -32.33
CA LYS A 26 2.31 7.93 -32.29
C LYS A 26 2.51 8.52 -30.88
N ASN A 27 1.75 8.04 -29.90
CA ASN A 27 1.77 8.56 -28.52
C ASN A 27 2.03 7.47 -27.45
N VAL A 28 2.27 6.22 -27.86
CA VAL A 28 2.41 5.09 -26.93
C VAL A 28 3.55 4.22 -27.40
N LYS A 29 4.50 3.98 -26.49
CA LYS A 29 5.60 3.04 -26.71
C LYS A 29 5.56 1.95 -25.65
N LEU A 30 5.34 0.71 -26.07
CA LEU A 30 5.43 -0.48 -25.23
C LEU A 30 6.73 -1.20 -25.55
N ILE A 31 7.60 -1.36 -24.57
CA ILE A 31 8.83 -2.14 -24.68
C ILE A 31 8.68 -3.34 -23.77
N ARG A 32 8.76 -4.54 -24.36
CA ARG A 32 8.76 -5.80 -23.61
C ARG A 32 10.19 -6.29 -23.46
N LEU A 33 10.63 -6.47 -22.23
CA LEU A 33 11.90 -7.13 -21.91
C LEU A 33 11.56 -8.59 -21.57
N LYS A 34 12.18 -9.53 -22.27
CA LYS A 34 12.08 -10.97 -21.97
C LYS A 34 13.29 -11.35 -21.11
N ASP A 35 13.05 -12.09 -20.04
CA ASP A 35 14.06 -12.63 -19.13
C ASP A 35 15.16 -11.60 -18.77
N PRO A 36 14.80 -10.39 -18.28
CA PRO A 36 15.78 -9.39 -17.93
C PRO A 36 16.66 -9.88 -16.77
N ALA A 37 17.94 -9.52 -16.78
CA ALA A 37 18.82 -9.82 -15.66
C ALA A 37 18.30 -9.14 -14.37
N PRO A 38 18.38 -9.81 -13.21
CA PRO A 38 18.08 -9.20 -11.93
C PRO A 38 18.95 -7.96 -11.66
N GLY A 39 18.42 -7.03 -10.85
CA GLY A 39 19.15 -5.85 -10.40
C GLY A 39 18.38 -4.54 -10.59
N VAL A 40 19.09 -3.43 -10.36
CA VAL A 40 18.51 -2.09 -10.47
C VAL A 40 18.56 -1.62 -11.91
N TRP A 41 17.38 -1.37 -12.48
CA TRP A 41 17.24 -0.84 -13.83
C TRP A 41 16.97 0.66 -13.80
N GLN A 42 17.79 1.43 -14.53
CA GLN A 42 17.53 2.85 -14.75
C GLN A 42 16.82 3.04 -16.09
N VAL A 43 15.63 3.64 -16.06
CA VAL A 43 14.90 4.03 -17.26
C VAL A 43 15.16 5.51 -17.54
N ILE A 44 15.81 5.80 -18.66
CA ILE A 44 16.09 7.17 -19.10
C ILE A 44 15.15 7.49 -20.28
N THR A 45 14.38 8.56 -20.15
CA THR A 45 13.54 9.09 -21.23
C THR A 45 13.96 10.50 -21.59
N ASN A 46 13.85 10.84 -22.87
CA ASN A 46 14.07 12.19 -23.36
C ASN A 46 12.82 12.61 -24.15
N SER A 47 12.01 13.48 -23.55
CA SER A 47 10.80 14.02 -24.17
C SER A 47 10.58 15.45 -23.72
N ARG A 48 10.20 16.31 -24.67
CA ARG A 48 9.81 17.71 -24.41
C ARG A 48 8.34 17.84 -24.00
N LEU A 49 7.57 16.76 -24.07
CA LEU A 49 6.14 16.72 -23.75
C LEU A 49 5.90 15.95 -22.45
N LYS A 50 4.80 16.27 -21.77
CA LYS A 50 4.32 15.49 -20.62
C LYS A 50 4.09 14.04 -21.05
N HIS A 51 4.64 13.10 -20.31
CA HIS A 51 4.54 11.67 -20.58
C HIS A 51 4.50 10.89 -19.26
N THR A 52 3.92 9.70 -19.31
CA THR A 52 3.85 8.79 -18.16
C THR A 52 4.64 7.53 -18.49
N ILE A 53 5.50 7.12 -17.57
CA ILE A 53 6.21 5.85 -17.64
C ILE A 53 5.52 4.90 -16.67
N ARG A 54 5.13 3.72 -17.15
CA ARG A 54 4.62 2.64 -16.31
C ARG A 54 5.44 1.38 -16.58
N ILE A 55 5.97 0.81 -15.50
CA ILE A 55 6.79 -0.40 -15.55
C ILE A 55 5.98 -1.52 -14.92
N PHE A 56 5.90 -2.65 -15.62
CA PHE A 56 5.26 -3.86 -15.11
C PHE A 56 6.32 -4.96 -15.02
N GLY A 57 6.53 -5.49 -13.82
CA GLY A 57 7.32 -6.70 -13.61
C GLY A 57 6.37 -7.88 -13.43
N HIS A 58 6.61 -8.96 -14.17
CA HIS A 58 5.94 -10.24 -13.90
C HIS A 58 6.91 -11.07 -13.06
N GLY A 59 6.57 -11.28 -11.79
CA GLY A 59 7.36 -12.09 -10.86
C GLY A 59 6.46 -12.79 -9.86
N THR A 60 7.03 -13.73 -9.11
CA THR A 60 6.31 -14.54 -8.11
C THR A 60 5.95 -13.76 -6.84
N ILE A 61 6.81 -12.82 -6.44
CA ILE A 61 6.57 -11.95 -5.28
C ILE A 61 5.45 -10.96 -5.59
N ASP A 62 4.37 -11.02 -4.82
CA ASP A 62 3.23 -10.10 -4.86
C ASP A 62 2.66 -9.92 -3.44
N PHE A 63 1.65 -9.07 -3.27
CA PHE A 63 1.03 -8.83 -1.97
C PHE A 63 -0.45 -8.46 -2.06
N LYS A 64 -1.18 -8.82 -1.00
CA LYS A 64 -2.48 -8.23 -0.66
C LYS A 64 -2.32 -7.28 0.50
N TYR A 65 -3.18 -6.27 0.59
CA TYR A 65 -3.17 -5.35 1.70
C TYR A 65 -4.58 -5.04 2.20
N GLY A 66 -4.66 -4.54 3.43
CA GLY A 66 -5.90 -4.08 4.04
C GLY A 66 -5.65 -3.19 5.25
N PHE A 67 -6.70 -2.52 5.70
CA PHE A 67 -6.66 -1.54 6.78
C PHE A 67 -7.51 -2.01 7.96
N ALA A 68 -7.04 -1.76 9.17
CA ALA A 68 -7.79 -2.05 10.39
C ALA A 68 -7.49 -1.01 11.46
N THR A 69 -8.32 -0.96 12.51
CA THR A 69 -8.10 -0.09 13.68
C THR A 69 -7.05 -0.65 14.65
N ARG A 70 -6.68 -1.93 14.48
CA ARG A 70 -5.68 -2.66 15.25
C ARG A 70 -5.03 -3.75 14.37
N PRO A 71 -3.85 -4.29 14.72
CA PRO A 71 -3.32 -5.49 14.09
C PRO A 71 -4.32 -6.66 14.17
N LEU A 72 -4.40 -7.46 13.11
CA LEU A 72 -5.28 -8.62 12.97
C LEU A 72 -4.47 -9.85 12.57
N ASP A 73 -4.92 -11.04 13.00
CA ASP A 73 -4.25 -12.31 12.67
C ASP A 73 -4.45 -12.75 11.22
N ARG A 74 -5.48 -12.21 10.56
CA ARG A 74 -5.92 -12.59 9.24
C ARG A 74 -6.24 -11.37 8.40
N ILE A 75 -5.67 -11.30 7.20
CA ILE A 75 -5.88 -10.16 6.30
C ILE A 75 -7.32 -10.10 5.76
N GLU A 76 -8.02 -11.23 5.68
CA GLU A 76 -9.41 -11.28 5.21
C GLU A 76 -10.39 -10.49 6.09
N LEU A 77 -10.00 -10.20 7.34
CA LEU A 77 -10.80 -9.39 8.28
C LEU A 77 -10.57 -7.88 8.10
N ALA A 78 -9.54 -7.49 7.34
CA ALA A 78 -9.19 -6.10 7.10
C ALA A 78 -10.16 -5.45 6.09
N ARG A 79 -10.27 -4.12 6.17
CA ARG A 79 -11.04 -3.31 5.23
C ARG A 79 -10.18 -2.92 4.03
N PRO A 80 -10.75 -2.81 2.83
CA PRO A 80 -9.96 -2.43 1.65
C PRO A 80 -9.51 -0.96 1.67
N ARG A 81 -10.16 -0.11 2.46
CA ARG A 81 -9.89 1.33 2.56
C ARG A 81 -9.90 1.75 4.03
N PRO A 82 -9.02 2.68 4.44
CA PRO A 82 -9.01 3.18 5.80
C PRO A 82 -10.08 4.26 5.99
N VAL A 83 -10.36 4.59 7.25
CA VAL A 83 -11.26 5.70 7.61
C VAL A 83 -10.46 7.00 7.69
N ALA A 84 -10.99 8.07 7.11
CA ALA A 84 -10.34 9.38 7.14
C ALA A 84 -10.24 9.93 8.57
N ASN A 85 -9.13 10.61 8.88
CA ASN A 85 -8.88 11.27 10.17
C ASN A 85 -8.90 10.34 11.40
N GLN A 86 -8.74 9.03 11.21
CA GLN A 86 -8.62 8.06 12.30
C GLN A 86 -7.33 7.27 12.15
N ASN A 87 -6.73 6.90 13.29
CA ASN A 87 -5.58 6.02 13.28
C ASN A 87 -5.95 4.64 12.70
N THR A 88 -5.09 4.14 11.83
CA THR A 88 -5.23 2.82 11.22
C THR A 88 -3.89 2.10 11.18
N TYR A 89 -3.96 0.77 11.09
CA TYR A 89 -2.86 -0.09 10.72
C TYR A 89 -3.06 -0.55 9.29
N LEU A 90 -1.97 -0.59 8.53
CA LEU A 90 -1.88 -1.24 7.23
C LEU A 90 -1.30 -2.64 7.42
N LEU A 91 -2.05 -3.63 6.96
CA LEU A 91 -1.69 -5.04 6.97
C LEU A 91 -1.28 -5.40 5.55
N VAL A 92 -0.17 -6.09 5.41
CA VAL A 92 0.34 -6.59 4.12
C VAL A 92 0.53 -8.10 4.26
N ASN A 93 -0.01 -8.87 3.32
CA ASN A 93 0.20 -10.31 3.24
C ASN A 93 0.89 -10.62 1.91
N MET A 94 2.14 -11.06 2.00
CA MET A 94 3.00 -11.39 0.88
C MET A 94 2.65 -12.76 0.29
N THR A 95 2.82 -12.90 -1.01
CA THR A 95 2.73 -14.18 -1.73
C THR A 95 3.99 -14.35 -2.56
N GLY A 96 4.56 -15.56 -2.59
CA GLY A 96 5.77 -15.84 -3.35
C GLY A 96 7.06 -15.24 -2.79
N LEU A 97 7.01 -14.66 -1.57
CA LEU A 97 8.20 -14.24 -0.83
C LEU A 97 8.67 -15.41 0.04
N ILE A 98 9.78 -16.04 -0.32
CA ILE A 98 10.28 -17.25 0.33
C ILE A 98 11.29 -16.85 1.42
N PRO A 99 11.23 -17.41 2.65
CA PRO A 99 12.25 -17.17 3.67
C PRO A 99 13.65 -17.61 3.17
N PRO A 100 14.73 -16.86 3.45
CA PRO A 100 14.83 -15.77 4.44
C PRO A 100 14.34 -14.39 3.94
N GLY A 101 13.75 -14.30 2.75
CA GLY A 101 13.19 -13.08 2.21
C GLY A 101 12.19 -12.41 3.16
N THR A 102 12.29 -11.08 3.28
CA THR A 102 11.51 -10.30 4.24
C THR A 102 11.09 -8.96 3.67
N THR A 103 9.92 -8.49 4.11
CA THR A 103 9.49 -7.11 3.87
C THR A 103 10.13 -6.19 4.92
N SER A 104 10.77 -5.11 4.47
CA SER A 104 11.46 -4.16 5.36
C SER A 104 10.72 -2.82 5.47
N GLU A 105 10.04 -2.37 4.42
CA GLU A 105 9.37 -1.07 4.36
C GLU A 105 8.00 -1.18 3.67
N VAL A 106 7.01 -0.47 4.22
CA VAL A 106 5.75 -0.19 3.53
C VAL A 106 5.54 1.32 3.47
N SER A 107 5.18 1.81 2.29
CA SER A 107 4.98 3.24 2.03
C SER A 107 3.67 3.50 1.29
N LEU A 108 3.17 4.72 1.40
CA LEU A 108 2.05 5.25 0.61
C LEU A 108 2.57 6.30 -0.35
N LEU A 109 2.25 6.18 -1.63
CA LEU A 109 2.72 7.07 -2.70
C LEU A 109 1.57 7.85 -3.30
N ASP A 110 1.80 9.09 -3.73
CA ASP A 110 0.87 9.83 -4.57
C ASP A 110 0.91 9.34 -6.05
N TYR A 111 0.15 10.00 -6.92
CA TYR A 111 0.12 9.67 -8.35
C TYR A 111 1.45 9.92 -9.09
N TYR A 112 2.28 10.82 -8.57
CA TYR A 112 3.59 11.17 -9.14
C TYR A 112 4.72 10.30 -8.59
N GLY A 113 4.42 9.40 -7.65
CA GLY A 113 5.40 8.54 -6.99
C GLY A 113 6.07 9.18 -5.78
N ASN A 114 5.63 10.37 -5.34
CA ASN A 114 6.14 10.98 -4.11
C ASN A 114 5.65 10.21 -2.90
N THR A 115 6.51 10.05 -1.90
CA THR A 115 6.17 9.33 -0.68
C THR A 115 5.36 10.24 0.25
N LEU A 116 4.11 9.86 0.53
CA LEU A 116 3.20 10.54 1.46
C LEU A 116 3.37 10.03 2.90
N TYR A 117 3.74 8.76 3.05
CA TYR A 117 3.99 8.11 4.33
C TYR A 117 4.92 6.91 4.10
N THR A 118 5.81 6.62 5.04
CA THR A 118 6.67 5.43 5.02
C THR A 118 6.97 4.98 6.44
N ASN A 119 7.10 3.68 6.65
CA ASN A 119 7.51 3.11 7.93
C ASN A 119 8.09 1.71 7.75
N THR A 120 8.85 1.25 8.74
CA THR A 120 9.40 -0.10 8.81
C THR A 120 8.26 -1.11 9.01
N ALA A 121 8.31 -2.19 8.23
CA ALA A 121 7.35 -3.27 8.32
C ALA A 121 7.64 -4.17 9.53
N SER A 122 6.67 -4.34 10.42
CA SER A 122 6.77 -5.26 11.56
C SER A 122 6.20 -6.63 11.17
N PRO A 123 6.97 -7.72 11.26
CA PRO A 123 6.47 -9.05 10.90
C PRO A 123 5.41 -9.55 11.89
N HIS A 124 4.49 -10.38 11.41
CA HIS A 124 3.52 -11.05 12.23
C HIS A 124 4.17 -12.19 13.03
N ARG A 125 3.81 -12.32 14.31
CA ARG A 125 4.44 -13.28 15.23
C ARG A 125 4.35 -14.73 14.78
N SER A 126 3.21 -15.13 14.21
CA SER A 126 2.93 -16.51 13.79
C SER A 126 2.78 -16.72 12.28
N ASN A 127 2.75 -15.64 11.48
CA ASN A 127 2.53 -15.75 10.03
C ASN A 127 3.69 -15.08 9.29
N PRO A 128 4.65 -15.86 8.75
CA PRO A 128 5.88 -15.30 8.17
C PRO A 128 5.64 -14.42 6.93
N ASN A 129 4.46 -14.54 6.31
CA ASN A 129 4.11 -13.78 5.11
C ASN A 129 3.41 -12.45 5.43
N MET A 130 3.06 -12.20 6.68
CA MET A 130 2.22 -11.08 7.06
C MET A 130 3.00 -10.02 7.83
N TYR A 131 2.75 -8.76 7.49
CA TYR A 131 3.46 -7.59 8.03
C TYR A 131 2.47 -6.49 8.40
N PHE A 132 2.90 -5.62 9.30
CA PHE A 132 2.13 -4.49 9.81
C PHE A 132 2.91 -3.19 9.73
N VAL A 133 2.18 -2.11 9.44
CA VAL A 133 2.67 -0.74 9.64
C VAL A 133 1.58 0.09 10.32
N GLY A 134 1.98 0.89 11.30
CA GLY A 134 1.11 1.81 12.01
C GLY A 134 1.27 1.76 13.53
N PRO A 135 0.40 2.45 14.28
CA PRO A 135 -0.75 3.19 13.76
C PRO A 135 -0.35 4.49 13.04
N PHE A 136 -1.14 4.93 12.07
CA PHE A 136 -0.98 6.24 11.40
C PHE A 136 -2.33 6.81 10.94
N VAL A 137 -2.39 8.12 10.70
CA VAL A 137 -3.56 8.76 10.07
C VAL A 137 -3.38 8.70 8.54
N PRO A 138 -4.34 8.13 7.79
CA PRO A 138 -4.24 8.03 6.34
C PRO A 138 -4.05 9.39 5.65
N PRO A 139 -3.23 9.47 4.58
CA PRO A 139 -3.13 10.66 3.76
C PRO A 139 -4.47 11.09 3.16
N LYS A 140 -4.60 12.38 2.88
CA LYS A 140 -5.72 12.92 2.10
C LYS A 140 -5.52 12.57 0.61
N GLY A 141 -6.63 12.36 -0.10
CA GLY A 141 -6.59 12.05 -1.53
C GLY A 141 -6.37 10.57 -1.84
N LEU A 142 -5.93 10.29 -3.07
CA LEU A 142 -5.63 8.94 -3.54
C LEU A 142 -4.14 8.63 -3.36
N PHE A 143 -3.85 7.39 -3.00
CA PHE A 143 -2.50 6.89 -2.82
C PHE A 143 -2.37 5.42 -3.22
N PHE A 144 -1.16 5.02 -3.60
CA PHE A 144 -0.78 3.64 -3.86
C PHE A 144 -0.03 3.05 -2.67
N VAL A 145 -0.24 1.78 -2.38
CA VAL A 145 0.58 1.04 -1.41
C VAL A 145 1.84 0.53 -2.12
N ARG A 146 3.01 0.81 -1.54
CA ARG A 146 4.29 0.26 -1.97
C ARG A 146 4.85 -0.64 -0.86
N VAL A 147 5.40 -1.78 -1.25
CA VAL A 147 6.14 -2.70 -0.38
C VAL A 147 7.56 -2.84 -0.93
N LYS A 148 8.55 -2.82 -0.03
CA LYS A 148 9.95 -3.12 -0.33
C LYS A 148 10.52 -4.14 0.64
N GLY A 149 11.50 -4.90 0.18
CA GLY A 149 12.17 -5.92 0.96
C GLY A 149 13.29 -6.58 0.18
N VAL A 150 13.72 -7.72 0.68
CA VAL A 150 14.69 -8.61 0.02
C VAL A 150 14.05 -9.98 -0.17
N ASP A 151 14.40 -10.68 -1.24
CA ASP A 151 13.98 -12.06 -1.49
C ASP A 151 14.91 -13.08 -0.81
N GLU A 152 14.71 -14.37 -1.07
CA GLU A 152 15.51 -15.47 -0.51
C GLU A 152 17.00 -15.42 -0.87
N ASP A 153 17.35 -14.74 -1.96
CA ASP A 153 18.70 -14.60 -2.49
C ASP A 153 19.32 -13.23 -2.16
N ASP A 154 18.70 -12.47 -1.26
CA ASP A 154 19.10 -11.11 -0.83
C ASP A 154 18.97 -10.03 -1.93
N TYR A 155 18.19 -10.28 -2.99
CA TYR A 155 17.89 -9.25 -3.98
C TYR A 155 16.77 -8.32 -3.51
N GLU A 156 17.01 -7.02 -3.64
CA GLU A 156 15.97 -6.02 -3.35
C GLU A 156 14.79 -6.14 -4.30
N PHE A 157 13.58 -6.19 -3.75
CA PHE A 157 12.35 -6.09 -4.51
C PHE A 157 11.54 -4.84 -4.14
N GLN A 158 10.76 -4.38 -5.12
CA GLN A 158 9.72 -3.39 -4.91
C GLN A 158 8.43 -3.83 -5.61
N ARG A 159 7.30 -3.68 -4.93
CA ARG A 159 5.96 -3.86 -5.49
C ARG A 159 5.08 -2.68 -5.15
N ILE A 160 4.26 -2.26 -6.12
CA ILE A 160 3.29 -1.17 -5.95
C ILE A 160 1.93 -1.74 -6.34
N ALA A 161 0.93 -1.53 -5.49
CA ALA A 161 -0.43 -1.91 -5.79
C ALA A 161 -0.89 -1.25 -7.10
N PRO A 162 -1.59 -1.96 -7.99
CA PRO A 162 -1.95 -1.42 -9.31
C PRO A 162 -3.04 -0.33 -9.24
N THR A 163 -3.77 -0.26 -8.13
CA THR A 163 -4.92 0.62 -7.95
C THR A 163 -4.65 1.59 -6.80
N ALA A 164 -4.82 2.88 -7.08
CA ALA A 164 -4.82 3.89 -6.03
C ALA A 164 -6.15 3.82 -5.25
N ILE A 165 -6.05 3.95 -3.94
CA ILE A 165 -7.19 4.01 -3.04
C ILE A 165 -7.12 5.29 -2.22
N GLY A 166 -8.24 5.69 -1.63
CA GLY A 166 -8.27 6.81 -0.69
C GLY A 166 -9.08 6.44 0.54
N SER A 167 -9.01 7.29 1.55
CA SER A 167 -9.78 7.10 2.78
C SER A 167 -11.29 7.25 2.54
N VAL A 168 -12.09 6.61 3.39
CA VAL A 168 -13.54 6.75 3.42
C VAL A 168 -13.91 7.79 4.49
N ASN A 169 -14.67 8.81 4.10
CA ASN A 169 -15.30 9.71 5.05
C ASN A 169 -16.55 9.03 5.61
N VAL A 170 -16.59 8.82 6.92
CA VAL A 170 -17.80 8.31 7.58
C VAL A 170 -18.65 9.50 7.99
N GLY A 171 -19.92 9.50 7.60
CA GLY A 171 -20.90 10.39 8.23
C GLY A 171 -21.10 10.00 9.69
N GLY A 172 -21.47 10.97 10.53
CA GLY A 172 -21.85 10.68 11.92
C GLY A 172 -23.01 9.67 12.00
N PRO A 173 -23.20 9.03 13.16
CA PRO A 173 -24.30 8.09 13.34
C PRO A 173 -25.63 8.77 13.01
N ARG A 174 -26.42 8.13 12.14
CA ARG A 174 -27.80 8.56 11.89
C ARG A 174 -28.68 7.94 12.98
N ALA A 175 -29.07 8.77 13.94
CA ALA A 175 -30.08 8.41 14.91
C ALA A 175 -31.46 8.70 14.31
N TYR A 176 -32.37 7.73 14.40
CA TYR A 176 -33.79 7.92 14.11
C TYR A 176 -34.53 7.92 15.44
N MET A 177 -35.15 9.05 15.80
CA MET A 177 -36.07 9.13 16.93
C MET A 177 -37.47 8.83 16.41
N THR A 178 -38.17 7.87 17.03
CA THR A 178 -39.58 7.65 16.73
C THR A 178 -40.40 8.87 17.16
N PRO A 179 -41.46 9.28 16.42
CA PRO A 179 -42.28 10.43 16.78
C PRO A 179 -42.88 10.36 18.19
N THR A 180 -43.04 9.13 18.69
CA THR A 180 -43.51 8.85 20.05
C THR A 180 -42.48 7.98 20.76
N THR A 181 -42.09 8.38 21.96
CA THR A 181 -41.26 7.59 22.88
C THR A 181 -42.03 7.46 24.19
N THR A 182 -42.22 6.24 24.68
CA THR A 182 -42.87 5.98 25.98
C THR A 182 -41.92 6.42 27.09
N ALA A 183 -42.33 7.40 27.89
CA ALA A 183 -41.58 7.83 29.06
C ALA A 183 -42.08 7.10 30.31
N PHE A 184 -41.16 6.60 31.14
CA PHE A 184 -41.48 6.13 32.49
C PHE A 184 -41.14 7.23 33.48
N ALA A 185 -42.16 7.88 34.04
CA ALA A 185 -41.99 8.76 35.18
C ALA A 185 -41.94 7.90 36.45
N SER A 186 -40.81 7.92 37.17
CA SER A 186 -40.79 7.43 38.54
C SER A 186 -41.22 8.58 39.45
N GLN A 187 -42.30 8.36 40.20
CA GLN A 187 -42.74 9.27 41.25
C GLN A 187 -42.06 8.85 42.55
N VAL A 188 -41.20 9.71 43.09
CA VAL A 188 -40.65 9.53 44.44
C VAL A 188 -41.67 10.07 45.44
N TRP A 189 -42.24 9.20 46.27
CA TRP A 189 -43.09 9.61 47.38
C TRP A 189 -42.20 10.05 48.54
N ALA A 190 -42.22 11.34 48.86
CA ALA A 190 -41.65 11.84 50.11
C ALA A 190 -42.62 11.52 51.25
N ILE A 191 -42.19 10.67 52.19
CA ILE A 191 -42.91 10.43 53.44
C ILE A 191 -42.61 11.63 54.35
N PHE A 192 -43.59 12.52 54.54
CA PHE A 192 -43.55 13.52 55.59
C PHE A 192 -43.93 12.83 56.92
N ASN A 193 -42.94 12.52 57.76
CA ASN A 193 -43.20 12.26 59.17
C ASN A 193 -43.14 13.60 59.92
N GLY A 194 -44.31 14.12 60.25
CA GLY A 194 -44.47 15.26 61.15
C GLY A 194 -44.58 14.79 62.61
N VAL A 195 -43.75 15.43 63.43
CA VAL A 195 -43.71 15.50 64.92
C VAL A 195 -43.22 14.26 65.66
#